data_AF-A0A2M8NNF3-F1
#
_entry.id   AF-A0A2M8NNF3-F1
#
_cell.length_a   1.000
_cell.length_b   1.000
_cell.length_c   1.000
_cell.angle_alpha   90.00
_cell.angle_beta   90.00
_cell.angle_gamma   90.00
#
_symmetry.space_group_name_H-M   'P 1'
#
loop_
_entity.id
_entity.type
_entity.pdbx_description
1 polymer ?
#
loop_
_entity_poly.entity_id
_entity_poly.type
_entity_poly.pdbx_seq_one_letter_code
_entity_poly.pdbx_strand_id
1 'polypeptide(L)'
;MTQAVDQQQISGLVVKEQSGFFWVETADGRVYRCRLRGKLKESAQASDIAAIGDRVCIEAYPDGTGIIVSVQPRLSAISRAVRTEGARGAGSPEREHVIVANVDHAFFVFAAAQPAPNWRMIDRFLVVGER
;
A
#
# COMPACT_ATOMS: atom_id res chain seq x y z
N MET A 1 7.79 -27.11 25.48
CA MET A 1 8.09 -25.75 25.97
C MET A 1 8.75 -24.99 24.83
N THR A 2 7.95 -24.36 23.97
CA THR A 2 8.46 -23.57 22.83
C THR A 2 8.60 -22.15 23.32
N GLN A 3 9.84 -21.68 23.49
CA GLN A 3 10.15 -20.35 23.99
C GLN A 3 9.51 -19.30 23.08
N ALA A 4 8.68 -18.45 23.68
CA ALA A 4 8.20 -17.23 23.06
C ALA A 4 9.41 -16.30 22.94
N VAL A 5 10.01 -16.25 21.74
CA VAL A 5 10.87 -15.13 21.36
C VAL A 5 10.03 -13.88 21.52
N ASP A 6 10.52 -12.92 22.30
CA ASP A 6 9.88 -11.63 22.52
C ASP A 6 9.82 -10.89 21.18
N GLN A 7 8.75 -11.13 20.43
CA GLN A 7 8.56 -10.57 19.09
C GLN A 7 8.11 -9.14 19.24
N GLN A 8 9.09 -8.24 19.31
CA GLN A 8 8.84 -6.83 19.43
C GLN A 8 8.07 -6.34 18.21
N GLN A 9 6.84 -5.89 18.44
CA GLN A 9 6.02 -5.28 17.41
C GLN A 9 6.51 -3.86 17.19
N ILE A 10 6.86 -3.55 15.94
CA ILE A 10 7.40 -2.25 15.55
C ILE A 10 6.46 -1.63 14.53
N SER A 11 6.18 -0.34 14.67
CA SER A 11 5.41 0.40 13.68
C SER A 11 6.31 0.91 12.56
N GLY A 12 5.80 0.90 11.33
CA GLY A 12 6.50 1.45 10.18
C GLY A 12 5.56 1.81 9.03
N LEU A 13 6.17 2.29 7.95
CA LEU A 13 5.52 2.74 6.72
C LEU A 13 5.90 1.81 5.57
N VAL A 14 4.93 1.35 4.78
CA VAL A 14 5.23 0.61 3.56
C VAL A 14 5.78 1.57 2.50
N VAL A 15 7.06 1.43 2.14
CA VAL A 15 7.75 2.29 1.17
C VAL A 15 7.90 1.65 -0.21
N LYS A 16 7.77 0.32 -0.29
CA LYS A 16 7.80 -0.42 -1.56
C LYS A 16 6.95 -1.68 -1.47
N GLU A 17 6.32 -2.03 -2.58
CA GLU A 17 5.63 -3.29 -2.78
C GLU A 17 6.18 -3.98 -4.04
N GLN A 18 6.47 -5.28 -3.95
CA GLN A 18 6.90 -6.07 -5.10
C GLN A 18 6.56 -7.54 -4.91
N SER A 19 5.72 -8.10 -5.78
CA SER A 19 5.39 -9.53 -5.82
C SER A 19 4.92 -10.10 -4.46
N GLY A 20 4.13 -9.33 -3.72
CA GLY A 20 3.62 -9.71 -2.39
C GLY A 20 4.64 -9.64 -1.25
N PHE A 21 5.78 -8.99 -1.49
CA PHE A 21 6.70 -8.52 -0.46
C PHE A 21 6.54 -7.02 -0.26
N PHE A 22 6.67 -6.58 0.98
CA PHE A 22 6.51 -5.20 1.41
C PHE A 22 7.79 -4.75 2.10
N TRP A 23 8.33 -3.60 1.74
CA TRP A 23 9.45 -3.00 2.46
C TRP A 23 8.86 -1.99 3.42
N VAL A 24 9.10 -2.21 4.71
CA VAL A 24 8.56 -1.38 5.78
C VAL A 24 9.70 -0.61 6.40
N GLU A 25 9.64 0.72 6.28
CA GLU A 25 10.56 1.64 6.94
C GLU A 25 10.06 1.97 8.35
N THR A 26 10.88 1.71 9.35
CA THR A 26 10.58 2.01 10.76
C THR A 26 11.07 3.39 11.15
N ALA A 27 10.62 3.91 12.29
CA ALA A 27 10.93 5.28 12.73
C ALA A 27 12.45 5.55 12.93
N ASP A 28 13.25 4.51 13.11
CA ASP A 28 14.71 4.58 13.18
C ASP A 28 15.41 4.51 11.81
N GLY A 29 14.64 4.54 10.71
CA GLY A 29 15.13 4.53 9.33
C GLY A 29 15.53 3.14 8.81
N ARG A 30 15.32 2.07 9.58
CA ARG A 30 15.60 0.70 9.11
C ARG A 30 14.49 0.23 8.19
N VAL A 31 14.85 -0.55 7.18
CA VAL A 31 13.90 -1.13 6.22
C VAL A 31 13.87 -2.64 6.35
N TYR A 32 12.70 -3.18 6.67
CA TYR A 32 12.44 -4.62 6.79
C TYR A 32 11.73 -5.15 5.56
N ARG A 33 12.17 -6.30 5.04
CA ARG A 33 11.44 -7.00 3.96
C ARG A 33 10.41 -7.93 4.58
N CYS A 34 9.14 -7.56 4.46
CA CYS A 34 8.02 -8.20 5.13
C CYS A 34 7.08 -8.96 4.19
N ARG A 35 6.35 -9.91 4.76
CA ARG A 35 5.17 -10.54 4.14
C ARG A 35 3.94 -10.34 5.02
N LEU A 36 2.75 -10.41 4.42
CA LEU A 36 1.49 -10.39 5.16
C LEU A 36 1.30 -11.69 5.96
N ARG A 37 0.86 -11.57 7.21
CA ARG A 37 0.41 -12.71 8.02
C ARG A 37 -0.74 -13.41 7.30
N GLY A 38 -0.75 -14.75 7.27
CA GLY A 38 -1.75 -15.53 6.54
C GLY A 38 -3.20 -15.16 6.87
N LYS A 39 -3.50 -14.88 8.14
CA LYS A 39 -4.84 -14.46 8.60
C LYS A 39 -5.30 -13.10 8.04
N LEU A 40 -4.38 -12.18 7.71
CA LEU A 40 -4.74 -10.92 7.05
C LEU A 40 -5.20 -11.11 5.60
N LYS A 41 -4.92 -12.26 4.99
CA LYS A 41 -5.34 -12.55 3.61
C LYS A 41 -6.82 -12.89 3.49
N GLU A 42 -7.47 -13.27 4.57
CA GLU A 42 -8.88 -13.68 4.59
C GLU A 42 -9.85 -12.49 4.66
N SER A 43 -9.41 -11.32 5.13
CA SER A 43 -10.21 -10.09 5.18
C SER A 43 -10.25 -9.30 3.87
N ALA A 44 -9.62 -9.81 2.81
CA ALA A 44 -9.46 -9.12 1.53
C ALA A 44 -10.64 -9.36 0.58
N GLN A 45 -11.80 -8.77 0.88
CA GLN A 45 -12.98 -8.95 0.02
C GLN A 45 -13.29 -7.74 -0.89
N ALA A 46 -12.76 -6.54 -0.62
CA ALA A 46 -13.07 -5.34 -1.41
C ALA A 46 -11.85 -4.58 -1.97
N SER A 47 -10.71 -4.60 -1.27
CA SER A 47 -9.49 -3.85 -1.64
C SER A 47 -8.21 -4.56 -1.20
N ASP A 48 -7.05 -4.02 -1.61
CA ASP A 48 -5.75 -4.58 -1.22
C ASP A 48 -5.47 -4.43 0.27
N ILE A 49 -4.99 -5.51 0.89
CA ILE A 49 -4.74 -5.63 2.33
C ILE A 49 -3.67 -4.64 2.80
N ALA A 50 -2.65 -4.43 1.98
CA ALA A 50 -1.58 -3.48 2.21
C ALA A 50 -1.12 -2.89 0.87
N ALA A 51 -0.78 -1.61 0.87
CA ALA A 51 -0.28 -0.85 -0.26
C ALA A 51 0.85 0.10 0.18
N ILE A 52 1.55 0.69 -0.77
CA ILE A 52 2.55 1.74 -0.49
C ILE A 52 1.86 2.89 0.24
N GLY A 53 2.50 3.43 1.28
CA GLY A 53 1.97 4.50 2.12
C GLY A 53 1.08 4.01 3.28
N ASP A 54 0.81 2.71 3.39
CA ASP A 54 0.13 2.17 4.57
C ASP A 54 1.02 2.20 5.81
N ARG A 55 0.44 2.62 6.93
CA ARG A 55 1.04 2.49 8.27
C ARG A 55 0.74 1.10 8.80
N VAL A 56 1.77 0.36 9.19
CA VAL A 56 1.68 -1.04 9.57
C VAL A 56 2.39 -1.32 10.89
N CYS A 57 2.03 -2.41 11.53
CA CYS A 57 2.83 -3.03 12.58
C CYS A 57 3.47 -4.31 12.05
N ILE A 58 4.74 -4.50 12.36
CA ILE A 58 5.52 -5.68 11.96
C ILE A 58 6.06 -6.42 13.18
N GLU A 59 6.06 -7.75 13.12
CA GLU A 59 6.95 -8.60 13.92
C GLU A 59 8.29 -8.64 13.16
N ALA A 60 9.32 -7.96 13.68
CA ALA A 60 10.61 -7.83 13.03
C ALA A 60 11.58 -8.93 13.47
N TYR A 61 12.38 -9.45 12.54
CA TYR A 61 13.42 -10.45 12.81
C TYR A 61 14.83 -9.84 12.67
N PRO A 62 15.84 -10.39 13.39
CA PRO A 62 17.21 -9.87 13.35
C PRO A 62 17.88 -9.94 11.97
N ASP A 63 17.36 -10.77 11.05
CA ASP A 63 17.88 -10.94 9.69
C ASP A 63 17.38 -9.86 8.70
N GLY A 64 16.65 -8.86 9.18
CA GLY A 64 16.07 -7.79 8.35
C GLY A 64 14.78 -8.19 7.63
N THR A 65 14.20 -9.34 7.98
CA THR A 65 12.87 -9.74 7.52
C THR A 65 11.80 -9.47 8.58
N GLY A 66 10.53 -9.59 8.21
CA GLY A 66 9.45 -9.47 9.18
C GLY A 66 8.09 -9.94 8.66
N ILE A 67 7.09 -9.87 9.53
CA ILE A 67 5.70 -10.18 9.20
C ILE A 67 4.84 -8.98 9.52
N ILE A 68 4.08 -8.48 8.54
CA ILE A 68 3.03 -7.48 8.78
C ILE A 68 1.89 -8.17 9.53
N VAL A 69 1.66 -7.72 10.76
CA VAL A 69 0.65 -8.28 11.66
C VAL A 69 -0.64 -7.48 11.67
N SER A 70 -0.58 -6.20 11.33
CA SER A 70 -1.75 -5.34 11.18
C SER A 70 -1.45 -4.17 10.26
N VAL A 71 -2.50 -3.68 9.61
CA VAL A 71 -2.49 -2.47 8.78
C VAL A 71 -3.44 -1.49 9.45
N GLN A 72 -2.97 -0.26 9.69
CA GLN A 72 -3.80 0.77 10.31
C GLN A 72 -4.87 1.27 9.34
N PRO A 73 -6.00 1.82 9.82
CA PRO A 73 -7.01 2.42 8.96
C PRO A 73 -6.41 3.51 8.06
N ARG A 74 -6.78 3.49 6.78
CA ARG A 74 -6.37 4.52 5.80
C ARG A 74 -7.17 5.79 6.03
N LEU A 75 -6.49 6.93 5.98
CA LEU A 75 -7.12 8.26 5.99
C LEU A 75 -7.46 8.72 4.57
N SER A 76 -6.60 8.38 3.61
CA SER A 76 -6.78 8.65 2.18
C SER A 76 -6.24 7.50 1.34
N ALA A 77 -6.71 7.37 0.10
CA ALA A 77 -6.19 6.40 -0.84
C ALA A 77 -6.40 6.88 -2.28
N ILE A 78 -5.39 6.66 -3.12
CA ILE A 78 -5.51 6.77 -4.58
C ILE A 78 -5.67 5.36 -5.12
N SER A 79 -6.81 5.10 -5.72
CA SER A 79 -7.17 3.78 -6.22
C SER A 79 -7.62 3.80 -7.67
N ARG A 80 -7.65 2.63 -8.29
CA ARG A 80 -8.28 2.43 -9.59
C ARG A 80 -9.21 1.23 -9.54
N ALA A 81 -10.37 1.37 -10.18
CA ALA A 81 -11.26 0.25 -10.43
C ALA A 81 -10.57 -0.75 -11.37
N VAL A 82 -10.43 -1.98 -10.90
CA VAL A 82 -9.99 -3.12 -11.72
C VAL A 82 -11.22 -3.99 -11.95
N ARG A 83 -11.58 -4.18 -13.23
CA ARG A 83 -12.54 -5.21 -13.61
C ARG A 83 -11.83 -6.55 -13.50
N THR A 84 -12.32 -7.40 -12.61
CA THR A 84 -11.72 -8.72 -12.40
C THR A 84 -12.70 -9.76 -12.92
N GLU A 85 -12.28 -10.56 -13.89
CA GLU A 85 -13.02 -11.75 -14.32
C GLU A 85 -12.59 -12.96 -13.46
N GLY A 86 -13.56 -13.75 -12.98
CA GLY A 86 -13.32 -15.00 -12.25
C GLY A 86 -13.01 -14.87 -10.75
N ALA A 87 -12.56 -15.97 -10.14
CA ALA A 87 -12.41 -16.15 -8.67
C ALA A 87 -11.45 -15.16 -7.96
N ARG A 88 -10.74 -14.30 -8.70
CA ARG A 88 -9.85 -13.27 -8.16
C ARG A 88 -10.59 -12.02 -7.65
N GLY A 89 -11.88 -11.88 -7.99
CA GLY A 89 -12.74 -10.76 -7.59
C GLY A 89 -13.56 -10.99 -6.33
N ALA A 90 -13.38 -12.09 -5.58
CA ALA A 90 -14.15 -12.40 -4.37
C ALA A 90 -15.70 -12.30 -4.53
N GLY A 91 -16.21 -12.35 -5.77
CA GLY A 91 -17.63 -12.20 -6.09
C GLY A 91 -18.10 -10.79 -6.47
N SER A 92 -17.25 -9.74 -6.37
CA SER A 92 -17.58 -8.41 -6.89
C SER A 92 -16.99 -8.18 -8.29
N PRO A 93 -17.76 -7.61 -9.24
CA PRO A 93 -17.28 -7.31 -10.60
C PRO A 93 -16.20 -6.22 -10.63
N GLU A 94 -16.11 -5.44 -9.56
CA GLU A 94 -15.15 -4.36 -9.38
C GLU A 94 -14.36 -4.61 -8.09
N ARG A 95 -13.03 -4.67 -8.21
CA ARG A 95 -12.10 -4.66 -7.09
C ARG A 95 -11.34 -3.34 -7.12
N GLU A 96 -11.20 -2.73 -5.96
CA GLU A 96 -10.42 -1.52 -5.82
C GLU A 96 -8.94 -1.89 -5.65
N HIS A 97 -8.12 -1.53 -6.63
CA HIS A 97 -6.67 -1.64 -6.51
C HIS A 97 -6.14 -0.33 -5.93
N VAL A 98 -5.57 -0.39 -4.72
CA VAL A 98 -4.99 0.77 -4.06
C VAL A 98 -3.56 0.97 -4.54
N ILE A 99 -3.33 2.07 -5.26
CA ILE A 99 -2.02 2.41 -5.83
C ILE A 99 -1.12 2.96 -4.72
N VAL A 100 -1.66 3.86 -3.91
CA VAL A 100 -0.96 4.46 -2.77
C VAL A 100 -1.96 4.93 -1.72
N ALA A 101 -1.61 4.81 -0.44
CA ALA A 101 -2.43 5.20 0.71
C ALA A 101 -1.80 6.35 1.51
N ASN A 102 -2.63 7.10 2.24
CA ASN A 102 -2.22 8.15 3.19
C ASN A 102 -1.28 9.20 2.58
N VAL A 103 -1.54 9.58 1.32
CA VAL A 103 -0.82 10.67 0.66
C VAL A 103 -1.49 11.98 1.00
N ASP A 104 -0.69 12.96 1.44
CA ASP A 104 -1.16 14.31 1.77
C ASP A 104 -1.01 15.29 0.59
N HIS A 105 -0.07 15.03 -0.32
CA HIS A 105 0.28 15.94 -1.42
C HIS A 105 0.49 15.17 -2.72
N ALA A 106 -0.07 15.68 -3.82
CA ALA A 106 0.16 15.17 -5.16
C ALA A 106 0.81 16.25 -6.03
N PHE A 107 1.88 15.90 -6.73
CA PHE A 107 2.55 16.78 -7.69
C PHE A 107 2.29 16.28 -9.11
N PHE A 108 1.50 17.03 -9.87
CA PHE A 108 1.26 16.73 -11.29
C PHE A 108 2.32 17.45 -12.15
N VAL A 109 3.19 16.67 -12.78
CA VAL A 109 4.31 17.20 -13.57
C VAL A 109 4.00 17.10 -15.07
N PHE A 110 4.09 18.22 -15.78
CA PHE A 110 3.86 18.30 -17.23
C PHE A 110 5.03 19.00 -17.92
N ALA A 111 5.28 18.62 -19.18
CA ALA A 111 6.23 19.34 -20.01
C ALA A 111 5.64 20.69 -20.44
N ALA A 112 6.45 21.75 -20.36
CA ALA A 112 6.04 23.09 -20.80
C ALA A 112 5.97 23.21 -22.33
N ALA A 113 6.75 22.42 -23.06
CA ALA A 113 6.85 22.52 -24.52
C ALA A 113 7.05 21.17 -25.23
N GLN A 114 7.84 20.25 -24.67
CA GLN A 114 8.19 18.99 -25.33
C GLN A 114 7.97 17.78 -24.40
N PRO A 115 6.87 17.03 -24.55
CA PRO A 115 5.76 17.25 -25.49
C PRO A 115 4.93 18.51 -25.19
N ALA A 116 4.14 18.96 -26.17
CA ALA A 116 3.23 20.09 -25.97
C ALA A 116 2.22 19.77 -24.84
N PRO A 117 1.93 20.70 -23.92
CA PRO A 117 1.04 20.45 -22.79
C PRO A 117 -0.39 20.18 -23.27
N ASN A 118 -1.02 19.16 -22.70
CA ASN A 118 -2.42 18.84 -22.94
C ASN A 118 -3.28 19.47 -21.84
N TRP A 119 -3.86 20.63 -22.12
CA TRP A 119 -4.66 21.40 -21.15
C TRP A 119 -5.83 20.62 -20.55
N ARG A 120 -6.55 19.83 -21.37
CA ARG A 120 -7.66 18.99 -20.89
C ARG A 120 -7.20 17.92 -19.90
N MET A 121 -5.98 17.43 -20.07
CA MET A 121 -5.40 16.43 -19.18
C MET A 121 -5.04 17.06 -17.83
N ILE A 122 -4.52 18.30 -17.83
CA ILE A 122 -4.22 19.05 -16.60
C ILE A 122 -5.51 19.25 -15.80
N ASP A 123 -6.58 19.76 -16.42
CA ASP A 123 -7.88 19.94 -15.74
C ASP A 123 -8.40 18.65 -15.12
N ARG A 124 -8.28 17.53 -15.86
CA ARG A 124 -8.68 16.22 -15.36
C ARG A 124 -7.86 15.78 -14.14
N PHE A 125 -6.56 16.04 -14.12
CA PHE A 125 -5.70 15.74 -12.96
C PHE A 125 -6.04 16.62 -11.75
N LEU A 126 -6.33 17.91 -11.97
CA LEU A 126 -6.76 18.81 -10.90
C LEU A 126 -8.06 18.33 -10.25
N VAL A 127 -9.06 17.92 -11.04
CA VAL A 127 -10.32 17.36 -10.52
C VAL A 127 -10.10 16.07 -9.72
N VAL A 128 -9.10 15.25 -10.09
CA VAL A 128 -8.75 14.04 -9.34
C VAL A 128 -8.05 14.38 -8.03
N GLY A 129 -7.23 15.45 -7.98
CA GLY A 129 -6.47 15.84 -6.80
C GLY A 129 -7.27 16.56 -5.70
N GLU A 130 -8.45 17.11 -6.03
CA GLU A 130 -9.36 17.76 -5.06
C GLU A 130 -10.19 16.76 -4.21
N ARG A 131 -10.01 15.45 -4.43
CA ARG A 131 -10.82 14.40 -3.79
C ARG A 131 -10.19 13.81 -2.54
#